data_AF-A0A8S3Y2P4-F1
#
_entry.id   AF-A0A8S3Y2P4-F1
#
_cell.length_a   1.000
_cell.length_b   1.000
_cell.length_c   1.000
_cell.angle_alpha   90.00
_cell.angle_beta   90.00
_cell.angle_gamma   90.00
#
_symmetry.space_group_name_H-M   'P 1'
#
loop_
_entity.id
_entity.type
_entity.pdbx_description
1 polymer ?
#
loop_
_entity_poly.entity_id
_entity_poly.type
_entity_poly.pdbx_seq_one_letter_code
_entity_poly.pdbx_strand_id
1 'polypeptide(L)'
;MINFKNTKYTWSSRDIQLTHSDWHNPQRPDQYGDKNPIDYFDCMFDDVVLNILVEFTNLYATKKNKEGNVTATEMKCFSGILLYSGYVVVPRRSMYWENAPVCSVPFV
;
A
#
# COMPACT_ATOMS: atom_id res chain seq x y z
N MET A 1 -13.91 -41.97 17.37
CA MET A 1 -12.64 -42.51 16.84
C MET A 1 -12.49 -42.00 15.41
N ILE A 2 -11.63 -41.01 15.18
CA ILE A 2 -11.48 -40.35 13.86
C ILE A 2 -10.43 -41.13 13.06
N ASN A 3 -10.80 -41.56 11.85
CA ASN A 3 -10.00 -42.43 11.01
C ASN A 3 -9.17 -41.57 10.04
N PHE A 4 -7.87 -41.48 10.25
CA PHE A 4 -6.96 -40.75 9.37
C PHE A 4 -6.62 -41.63 8.16
N LYS A 5 -7.15 -41.27 6.98
CA LYS A 5 -6.75 -41.91 5.72
C LYS A 5 -5.30 -41.56 5.43
N ASN A 6 -4.44 -42.57 5.35
CA ASN A 6 -3.03 -42.42 5.04
C ASN A 6 -2.87 -42.23 3.51
N THR A 7 -2.95 -40.99 3.04
CA THR A 7 -2.72 -40.66 1.63
C THR A 7 -1.22 -40.78 1.32
N LYS A 8 -0.87 -41.74 0.45
CA LYS A 8 0.49 -41.86 -0.09
C LYS A 8 0.70 -40.77 -1.14
N TYR A 9 1.61 -39.84 -0.88
CA TYR A 9 2.03 -38.85 -1.86
C TYR A 9 3.09 -39.46 -2.79
N THR A 10 2.86 -39.39 -4.09
CA THR A 10 3.86 -39.75 -5.10
C THR A 10 4.37 -38.49 -5.75
N TRP A 11 5.67 -38.23 -5.61
CA TRP A 11 6.34 -37.13 -6.30
C TRP A 11 6.35 -37.42 -7.80
N SER A 12 5.81 -36.50 -8.59
CA SER A 12 5.94 -36.54 -10.04
C SER A 12 6.79 -35.37 -10.49
N SER A 13 7.89 -35.64 -11.20
CA SER A 13 8.66 -34.60 -11.87
C SER A 13 7.88 -34.14 -13.10
N ARG A 14 7.13 -33.06 -12.96
CA ARG A 14 6.42 -32.41 -14.05
C ARG A 14 6.44 -30.91 -13.80
N ASP A 15 6.64 -30.15 -14.86
CA ASP A 15 6.48 -28.72 -14.78
C ASP A 15 5.01 -28.39 -14.51
N ILE A 16 4.79 -27.37 -13.68
CA ILE A 16 3.48 -26.82 -13.42
C ILE A 16 3.01 -26.21 -14.74
N GLN A 17 1.99 -26.82 -15.35
CA GLN A 17 1.35 -26.26 -16.53
C GLN A 17 0.61 -25.00 -16.06
N LEU A 18 1.00 -23.82 -16.55
CA LEU A 18 0.24 -22.60 -16.31
C LEU A 18 -1.11 -22.73 -17.04
N THR A 19 -2.14 -23.16 -16.33
CA THR A 19 -3.54 -23.19 -16.81
C THR A 19 -4.22 -21.83 -16.67
N HIS A 20 -3.52 -20.83 -16.16
CA HIS A 20 -3.99 -19.46 -16.08
C HIS A 20 -3.86 -18.80 -17.45
N SER A 21 -4.97 -18.29 -17.98
CA SER A 21 -5.01 -17.39 -19.14
C SER A 21 -3.98 -16.29 -18.97
N ASP A 22 -3.13 -16.04 -19.96
CA ASP A 22 -2.10 -14.99 -19.93
C ASP A 22 -2.59 -13.76 -19.18
N TRP A 23 -1.78 -13.25 -18.25
CA TRP A 23 -2.10 -12.05 -17.47
C TRP A 23 -2.63 -11.02 -18.44
N HIS A 24 -3.95 -10.77 -18.39
CA HIS A 24 -4.54 -9.76 -19.25
C HIS A 24 -3.81 -8.49 -18.87
N ASN A 25 -3.11 -7.91 -19.86
CA ASN A 25 -2.32 -6.71 -19.68
C ASN A 25 -3.16 -5.74 -18.82
N PRO A 26 -2.74 -5.43 -17.58
CA PRO A 26 -3.59 -4.72 -16.64
C PRO A 26 -4.10 -3.49 -17.37
N GLN A 27 -5.43 -3.43 -17.50
CA GLN A 27 -6.09 -2.44 -18.34
C GLN A 27 -5.51 -1.08 -18.00
N ARG A 28 -4.84 -0.49 -18.99
CA ARG A 28 -4.13 0.77 -18.80
C ARG A 28 -5.15 1.82 -18.31
N PRO A 29 -4.75 2.80 -17.48
CA PRO A 29 -5.66 3.82 -16.96
C PRO A 29 -6.39 4.61 -18.05
N ASP A 30 -5.84 4.66 -19.26
CA ASP A 30 -6.46 5.23 -20.46
C ASP A 30 -7.78 4.53 -20.86
N GLN A 31 -8.04 3.32 -20.38
CA GLN A 31 -9.26 2.54 -20.69
C GLN A 31 -10.44 2.84 -19.75
N TYR A 32 -10.21 3.45 -18.58
CA TYR A 32 -11.23 3.65 -17.54
C TYR A 32 -11.87 5.05 -17.52
N GLY A 33 -11.52 5.90 -18.50
CA GLY A 33 -11.97 7.28 -18.64
C GLY A 33 -11.03 8.29 -17.98
N ASP A 34 -11.18 9.56 -18.36
CA ASP A 34 -10.39 10.74 -17.92
C ASP A 34 -10.57 11.08 -16.43
N LYS A 35 -10.46 10.10 -15.54
CA LYS A 35 -10.46 10.31 -14.09
C LYS A 35 -9.10 10.85 -13.66
N ASN A 36 -9.12 11.77 -12.70
CA ASN A 36 -7.90 12.30 -12.13
C ASN A 36 -7.20 11.17 -11.33
N PRO A 37 -5.87 11.05 -11.36
CA PRO A 37 -5.13 10.10 -10.51
C PRO A 37 -5.58 10.06 -9.04
N ILE A 38 -6.04 11.19 -8.49
CA ILE A 38 -6.55 11.25 -7.13
C ILE A 38 -7.86 10.45 -6.94
N ASP A 39 -8.71 10.39 -7.95
CA ASP A 39 -9.98 9.65 -7.88
C ASP A 39 -9.73 8.14 -7.73
N TYR A 40 -8.67 7.64 -8.39
CA TYR A 40 -8.23 6.25 -8.24
C TYR A 40 -7.64 5.98 -6.86
N PHE A 41 -6.92 6.94 -6.29
CA PHE A 41 -6.40 6.84 -4.92
C PHE A 41 -7.56 6.77 -3.92
N ASP A 42 -8.56 7.64 -4.08
CA ASP A 42 -9.73 7.72 -3.20
C ASP A 42 -10.63 6.46 -3.31
N CYS A 43 -10.53 5.68 -4.40
CA CYS A 43 -11.17 4.36 -4.46
C CYS A 43 -10.55 3.32 -3.50
N MET A 44 -9.27 3.49 -3.15
CA MET A 44 -8.53 2.58 -2.27
C MET A 44 -8.45 3.10 -0.83
N PHE A 45 -8.32 4.43 -0.67
CA PHE A 45 -8.28 5.14 0.61
C PHE A 45 -9.50 6.07 0.70
N ASP A 46 -10.68 5.48 0.78
CA ASP A 46 -11.92 6.22 0.96
C ASP A 46 -12.02 6.84 2.37
N ASP A 47 -13.05 7.66 2.58
CA ASP A 47 -13.27 8.32 3.87
C ASP A 47 -13.45 7.32 5.02
N VAL A 48 -14.00 6.14 4.75
CA VAL A 48 -14.21 5.09 5.76
C VAL A 48 -12.86 4.57 6.24
N VAL A 49 -11.97 4.21 5.31
CA VAL A 49 -10.61 3.75 5.62
C VAL A 49 -9.82 4.83 6.34
N LEU A 50 -9.87 6.08 5.86
CA LEU A 50 -9.18 7.20 6.49
C LEU A 50 -9.65 7.44 7.93
N ASN A 51 -10.96 7.39 8.17
CA ASN A 51 -11.52 7.57 9.52
C ASN A 51 -11.10 6.43 10.47
N ILE A 52 -11.07 5.18 9.99
CA ILE A 52 -10.57 4.04 10.76
C ILE A 52 -9.10 4.26 11.16
N LEU A 53 -8.26 4.69 10.23
CA LEU A 53 -6.85 4.97 10.51
C LEU A 53 -6.69 6.09 11.54
N VAL A 54 -7.47 7.17 11.43
CA VAL A 54 -7.46 8.29 12.38
C VAL A 54 -7.88 7.84 13.78
N GLU A 55 -8.99 7.11 13.89
CA GLU A 55 -9.52 6.64 15.17
C GLU A 55 -8.48 5.79 15.92
N PHE A 56 -7.93 4.78 15.26
CA PHE A 56 -6.97 3.89 15.90
C PHE A 56 -5.63 4.58 16.20
N THR A 57 -5.20 5.54 15.37
CA THR A 57 -3.99 6.32 15.63
C THR A 57 -4.14 7.19 16.87
N ASN A 58 -5.26 7.91 16.99
CA ASN A 58 -5.54 8.75 18.16
C ASN A 58 -5.75 7.92 19.44
N LEU A 59 -6.41 6.75 19.32
CA LEU A 59 -6.56 5.81 20.42
C LEU A 59 -5.21 5.28 20.89
N TYR A 60 -4.29 4.98 19.96
CA TYR A 60 -2.93 4.57 20.30
C TYR A 60 -2.14 5.70 20.98
N ALA A 61 -2.22 6.93 20.47
CA ALA A 61 -1.59 8.10 21.07
C ALA A 61 -2.07 8.31 22.52
N THR A 62 -3.38 8.24 22.74
CA THR A 62 -4.01 8.33 24.06
C THR A 62 -3.46 7.26 25.01
N LYS A 63 -3.35 5.99 24.57
CA LYS A 63 -2.75 4.89 25.35
C LYS A 63 -1.28 5.12 25.71
N LYS A 64 -0.56 5.92 24.91
CA LYS A 64 0.83 6.30 25.16
C LYS A 64 0.97 7.64 25.87
N ASN A 65 -0.13 8.21 26.35
CA ASN A 65 -0.18 9.52 27.00
C ASN A 65 0.46 10.62 26.11
N LYS A 66 0.17 10.53 24.81
CA LYS A 66 0.53 11.51 23.78
C LYS A 66 -0.74 12.19 23.29
N GLU A 67 -0.59 13.42 22.79
CA GLU A 67 -1.68 14.13 22.15
C GLU A 67 -2.14 13.35 20.90
N GLY A 68 -3.43 13.03 20.85
CA GLY A 68 -4.07 12.27 19.77
C GLY A 68 -5.08 13.13 19.04
N ASN A 69 -4.59 14.14 18.32
CA ASN A 69 -5.39 15.10 17.56
C ASN A 69 -5.23 14.95 16.03
N VAL A 70 -4.84 13.76 15.56
CA VAL A 70 -4.66 13.49 14.14
C VAL A 70 -6.00 13.63 13.42
N THR A 71 -5.99 14.33 12.30
CA THR A 71 -7.16 14.58 11.44
C THR A 71 -7.12 13.70 10.17
N ALA A 72 -8.28 13.53 9.53
CA ALA A 72 -8.35 12.80 8.25
C ALA A 72 -7.50 13.46 7.15
N THR A 73 -7.39 14.78 7.15
CA THR A 73 -6.54 15.53 6.22
C THR A 73 -5.06 15.23 6.43
N GLU A 74 -4.60 15.20 7.69
CA GLU A 74 -3.22 14.81 8.03
C GLU A 74 -2.94 13.35 7.68
N MET A 75 -3.92 12.46 7.89
CA MET A 75 -3.80 11.06 7.51
C MET A 75 -3.70 10.89 5.99
N LYS A 76 -4.50 11.64 5.21
CA LYS A 76 -4.40 11.65 3.73
C LYS A 76 -3.04 12.16 3.26
N CYS A 77 -2.52 13.22 3.89
CA CYS A 77 -1.17 13.75 3.63
C CYS A 77 -0.08 12.70 3.95
N PHE A 78 -0.18 12.05 5.11
CA PHE A 78 0.74 10.99 5.51
C PHE A 78 0.76 9.82 4.52
N SER A 79 -0.41 9.37 4.05
CA SER A 79 -0.52 8.35 3.00
C SER A 79 0.15 8.80 1.68
N GLY A 80 0.00 10.07 1.31
CA GLY A 80 0.70 10.66 0.16
C GLY A 80 2.23 10.64 0.30
N ILE A 81 2.75 10.96 1.48
CA ILE A 81 4.19 10.87 1.80
C ILE A 81 4.68 9.43 1.65
N LEU A 82 3.92 8.45 2.15
CA LEU A 82 4.27 7.03 2.02
C LEU A 82 4.31 6.60 0.55
N LEU A 83 3.28 6.96 -0.23
CA LEU A 83 3.22 6.67 -1.65
C LEU A 83 4.42 7.27 -2.40
N TYR A 84 4.73 8.54 -2.13
CA TYR A 84 5.87 9.21 -2.72
C TYR A 84 7.21 8.57 -2.33
N SER A 85 7.37 8.17 -1.07
CA SER A 85 8.58 7.48 -0.59
C SER A 85 8.76 6.09 -1.20
N GLY A 86 7.67 5.43 -1.60
CA GLY A 86 7.72 4.17 -2.35
C GLY A 86 8.13 4.38 -3.81
N TYR A 87 7.77 5.52 -4.40
CA TYR A 87 8.14 5.89 -5.76
C TYR A 87 9.59 6.38 -5.85
N VAL A 88 9.96 7.32 -4.98
CA VAL A 88 11.32 7.84 -4.87
C VAL A 88 12.05 7.07 -3.78
N VAL A 89 12.92 6.16 -4.17
CA VAL A 89 13.70 5.37 -3.21
C VAL A 89 15.05 6.06 -2.94
N VAL A 90 15.31 6.40 -1.68
CA VAL A 90 16.63 6.89 -1.23
C VAL A 90 17.35 5.86 -0.36
N PRO A 91 18.70 5.86 -0.31
CA PRO A 91 19.47 4.85 0.43
C PRO A 91 19.22 4.86 1.95
N ARG A 92 18.85 6.01 2.53
CA ARG A 92 18.65 6.17 3.98
C ARG A 92 17.37 6.94 4.24
N ARG A 93 16.59 6.51 5.24
CA ARG A 93 15.32 7.16 5.59
C ARG A 93 15.47 8.63 6.00
N SER A 94 16.61 9.02 6.58
CA SER A 94 16.85 10.43 6.94
C SER A 94 16.88 11.35 5.72
N MET A 95 17.33 10.84 4.57
CA MET A 95 17.47 11.62 3.34
C MET A 95 16.12 12.09 2.78
N TYR A 96 15.00 11.46 3.14
CA TYR A 96 13.66 11.95 2.79
C TYR A 96 13.34 13.32 3.40
N TRP A 97 14.03 13.69 4.48
CA TRP A 97 13.81 14.92 5.25
C TRP A 97 15.01 15.86 5.22
N GLU A 98 16.02 15.56 4.39
CA GLU A 98 17.23 16.38 4.25
C GLU A 98 17.05 17.41 3.15
N ASN A 99 17.31 18.69 3.46
CA ASN A 99 17.27 19.79 2.49
C ASN A 99 18.57 19.87 1.64
N ALA A 100 19.34 18.78 1.56
CA ALA A 100 20.59 18.77 0.82
C ALA A 100 20.29 18.79 -0.70
N PRO A 101 21.01 19.60 -1.51
CA PRO A 101 20.76 19.74 -2.94
C PRO A 101 20.95 18.45 -3.76
N VAL A 102 21.61 17.46 -3.18
CA VAL A 102 21.82 16.12 -3.79
C VAL A 102 20.68 15.16 -3.47
N CYS A 103 19.90 15.44 -2.43
CA CYS A 103 18.77 14.64 -1.95
C CYS A 103 17.42 15.22 -2.38
N SER A 104 17.38 16.49 -2.75
CA SER A 104 16.24 17.09 -3.45
C SER A 104 16.14 16.49 -4.85
N VAL A 105 15.28 15.49 -5.01
CA VAL A 105 14.93 15.00 -6.34
C VAL A 105 14.32 16.14 -7.15
N PRO A 106 14.82 16.43 -8.35
CA PRO A 106 14.22 17.45 -9.21
C PRO A 106 12.81 16.98 -9.54
N PHE A 107 11.83 17.84 -9.28
CA PHE A 107 10.47 17.67 -9.79
C PHE A 107 10.56 17.53 -11.32
N VAL A 108 9.96 16.47 -11.86
CA VAL A 108 9.66 16.38 -13.30
C VAL A 108 8.92 17.63 -13.75
#